data_AF-A0A3E0LIW8-F1
#
_entry.id   AF-A0A3E0LIW8-F1
#
_cell.length_a   1.000
_cell.length_b   1.000
_cell.length_c   1.000
_cell.angle_alpha   90.00
_cell.angle_beta   90.00
_cell.angle_gamma   90.00
#
_symmetry.space_group_name_H-M   'P 1'
#
loop_
_entity.id
_entity.type
_entity.pdbx_description
1 polymer ?
#
loop_
_entity_poly.entity_id
_entity_poly.type
_entity_poly.pdbx_seq_one_letter_code
_entity_poly.pdbx_strand_id
1 'polypeptide(L)' 'MQSYTSYRAIGDLAKYNQSLLTKYFKLPRKKVPSYSTIRRVLMGLNWSDLLYSFNE' A
#
# COMPACT_ATOMS: atom_id res chain seq x y z
N MET A 1 13.22 -12.97 -10.29
CA MET A 1 12.53 -11.68 -10.11
C MET A 1 11.22 -11.95 -9.39
N GLN A 2 11.16 -11.74 -8.07
CA GLN A 2 9.97 -12.07 -7.29
C GLN A 2 8.89 -11.01 -7.51
N SER A 3 7.80 -11.46 -8.11
CA SER A 3 6.61 -10.70 -8.44
C SER A 3 5.92 -10.24 -7.16
N TYR A 4 6.19 -9.01 -6.71
CA TYR A 4 5.42 -8.31 -5.68
C TYR A 4 3.99 -7.93 -6.14
N THR A 5 3.49 -8.51 -7.24
CA THR A 5 2.22 -8.17 -7.89
C THR A 5 0.98 -8.70 -7.18
N SER A 6 1.13 -9.52 -6.15
CA SER A 6 0.01 -10.00 -5.33
C SER A 6 -0.32 -8.97 -4.24
N TYR A 7 -1.61 -8.67 -4.02
CA TYR A 7 -2.05 -7.81 -2.90
C TYR A 7 -1.39 -8.16 -1.56
N ARG A 8 -1.09 -9.43 -1.34
CA ARG A 8 -0.43 -9.94 -0.14
C ARG A 8 0.97 -9.36 0.03
N ALA A 9 1.74 -9.27 -1.06
CA ALA A 9 3.08 -8.72 -1.06
C ALA A 9 3.09 -7.23 -0.67
N ILE A 10 2.06 -6.47 -1.08
CA ILE A 10 1.87 -5.07 -0.64
C ILE A 10 1.57 -5.01 0.86
N GLY A 11 0.75 -5.92 1.38
CA GLY A 11 0.49 -6.04 2.81
C GLY A 11 1.76 -6.36 3.62
N ASP A 12 2.58 -7.28 3.13
CA ASP A 12 3.83 -7.67 3.76
C ASP A 12 4.85 -6.53 3.73
N LEU A 13 4.96 -5.81 2.60
CA LEU A 13 5.79 -4.62 2.48
C LEU A 13 5.39 -3.53 3.47
N ALA A 14 4.08 -3.28 3.61
CA ALA A 14 3.57 -2.29 4.55
C ALA A 14 3.90 -2.67 6.01
N LYS A 15 3.76 -3.95 6.35
CA LYS A 15 4.08 -4.47 7.68
C LYS A 15 5.58 -4.41 7.97
N TYR A 16 6.41 -4.84 7.02
CA TYR A 16 7.87 -4.82 7.15
C TYR A 16 8.40 -3.39 7.37
N ASN A 17 7.85 -2.42 6.64
CA ASN A 17 8.26 -1.02 6.71
C ASN A 17 7.40 -0.17 7.66
N GLN A 18 6.63 -0.79 8.58
CA GLN A 18 5.64 -0.09 9.40
C GLN A 18 6.20 1.14 10.14
N SER A 19 7.39 1.02 10.73
CA SER A 19 8.02 2.14 11.46
C SER A 19 8.28 3.33 10.54
N LEU A 20 8.85 3.08 9.37
CA LEU A 20 9.16 4.11 8.38
C LEU A 20 7.88 4.74 7.82
N LEU A 21 6.89 3.92 7.46
CA LEU A 21 5.62 4.39 6.89
C LEU A 21 4.79 5.19 7.89
N THR A 22 4.70 4.74 9.14
CA THR A 22 3.98 5.48 10.19
C THR A 22 4.61 6.83 10.49
N LYS A 23 5.95 6.92 10.47
CA LYS A 23 6.67 8.19 10.62
C LYS A 23 6.47 9.10 9.40
N TYR A 24 6.67 8.57 8.19
CA TYR A 24 6.60 9.33 6.95
C TYR A 24 5.20 9.92 6.71
N PHE A 25 4.16 9.09 6.83
CA PHE A 25 2.77 9.51 6.64
C PHE A 25 2.14 10.14 7.89
N LYS A 26 2.90 10.31 8.98
CA LYS A 26 2.42 10.86 10.27
C LYS A 26 1.12 10.20 10.73
N LEU A 27 1.07 8.86 10.65
CA LEU A 27 -0.15 8.13 10.95
C LEU A 27 -0.54 8.32 12.43
N PRO A 28 -1.84 8.56 12.74
CA PRO A 28 -2.29 8.81 14.10
C PRO A 28 -2.11 7.59 15.01
N ARG A 29 -2.08 6.40 14.41
CA ARG A 29 -1.71 5.15 15.09
C ARG A 29 -0.33 4.73 14.60
N LYS A 30 0.53 4.25 15.51
CA LYS A 30 1.84 3.66 15.18
C LYS A 30 1.74 2.28 14.49
N LYS A 31 0.73 2.11 13.61
CA LYS A 31 0.44 0.87 12.91
C LYS A 31 -0.03 1.18 11.50
N VAL A 32 0.41 0.37 10.55
CA VAL A 32 -0.10 0.40 9.18
C VAL A 32 -1.48 -0.28 9.07
N PRO A 33 -2.27 0.02 8.04
CA PRO A 33 -3.51 -0.69 7.77
C PRO A 33 -3.29 -2.20 7.60
N SER A 34 -4.33 -2.99 7.90
CA SER A 34 -4.28 -4.44 7.70
C SER A 34 -4.22 -4.80 6.21
N TYR A 35 -3.73 -6.01 5.89
CA TYR A 35 -3.78 -6.55 4.53
C TYR A 35 -5.18 -6.43 3.91
N SER A 36 -6.24 -6.81 4.65
CA SER A 36 -7.61 -6.72 4.16
C SER A 36 -8.05 -5.28 3.88
N THR A 37 -7.60 -4.32 4.70
CA THR A 37 -7.85 -2.89 4.47
C THR A 37 -7.14 -2.41 3.19
N ILE A 38 -5.86 -2.73 3.05
CA ILE A 38 -5.05 -2.36 1.88
C ILE A 38 -5.70 -2.94 0.61
N ARG A 39 -6.01 -4.24 0.61
CA ARG A 39 -6.68 -4.90 -0.52
C ARG A 39 -8.00 -4.23 -0.89
N ARG A 40 -8.84 -3.89 0.09
CA ARG A 40 -10.14 -3.26 -0.17
C ARG A 40 -9.97 -1.89 -0.83
N VAL A 41 -9.03 -1.08 -0.35
CA VAL A 41 -8.73 0.22 -0.97
C VAL A 41 -8.24 0.01 -2.39
N LEU A 42 -7.25 -0.85 -2.60
CA LEU A 42 -6.68 -1.12 -3.92
C LEU A 42 -7.70 -1.63 -4.95
N MET A 43 -8.68 -2.42 -4.51
CA MET A 43 -9.78 -2.88 -5.38
C MET A 43 -10.75 -1.77 -5.78
N GLY A 44 -10.85 -0.71 -4.98
CA GLY A 44 -11.72 0.44 -5.27
C GLY A 44 -11.04 1.53 -6.09
N LEU A 45 -9.76 1.37 -6.45
CA LEU A 45 -9.02 2.34 -7.24
C LEU A 45 -9.29 2.16 -8.73
N ASN A 46 -9.47 3.28 -9.44
CA ASN A 46 -9.38 3.29 -10.88
C ASN A 46 -7.89 3.29 -11.28
N TRP A 47 -7.40 2.13 -11.69
CA TRP A 47 -5.99 1.96 -12.04
C TRP A 47 -5.57 2.77 -13.28
N SER A 48 -6.51 3.07 -14.19
CA SER A 48 -6.23 3.89 -15.37
C SER A 48 -5.88 5.33 -14.98
N ASP A 49 -6.63 5.92 -14.04
CA ASP A 49 -6.39 7.28 -13.56
C ASP A 49 -5.06 7.37 -12.79
N LEU A 50 -4.74 6.31 -12.03
CA LEU A 50 -3.48 6.17 -11.31
C LEU A 50 -2.29 6.06 -12.27
N LEU A 51 -2.41 5.22 -13.31
CA LEU A 51 -1.35 5.08 -14.30
C LEU A 51 -1.12 6.38 -15.07
N TYR A 52 -2.18 7.11 -15.40
CA TYR A 52 -2.08 8.43 -16.03
C TYR A 52 -1.35 9.42 -15.13
N SER A 53 -1.76 9.53 -13.86
CA SER A 53 -1.22 10.55 -12.94
C SER A 53 0.23 10.30 -12.50
N PHE A 54 0.70 9.04 -12.52
CA PHE A 54 2.03 8.66 -12.03
C PHE A 54 3.07 8.46 -13.15
N ASN A 55 2.66 8.37 -14.42
CA ASN A 55 3.56 8.18 -15.56
C ASN A 55 3.53 9.35 -16.56
N GLU A 56 3.03 10.51 -16.17
CA GLU A 56 3.30 11.77 -16.89
C GLU A 56 4.80 12.11 -16.89
#